data_AF-A0A9R0JZB8-F1
#
_entry.id   AF-A0A9R0JZB8-F1
#
_cell.length_a   1.000
_cell.length_b   1.000
_cell.length_c   1.000
_cell.angle_alpha   90.00
_cell.angle_beta   90.00
_cell.angle_gamma   90.00
#
_symmetry.space_group_name_H-M   'P 1'
#
loop_
_entity.id
_entity.type
_entity.pdbx_description
1 polymer ?
#
loop_
_entity_poly.entity_id
_entity_poly.type
_entity_poly.pdbx_seq_one_letter_code
_entity_poly.pdbx_strand_id
1 'polypeptide(L)'
;MELNKDIKHGDARYYPALSMMASKLVYENEHVIQTIVSRLWKMEHVKFYDCYNDYQKKRTTEAFIMREETEEDDKIIVAFRGTSPFDADDWSTDFDYSWCNIHGMGKTHMGFMVALGLKRYNNYDDNENINCDFPKQIEQDPERPLAYYVIRDKLKEIMANNNNNKNKRVKFIMTGHSLGGALAILFPALLALHGEVDLLNNLEVVYTFGQPRVGNEQFGQFMKIILREHKIKYYRIVYGYDIVPTVPLDNTFMTFKHFGTSIHFNALYRGKIVEEEQQKAVKKGVKKYLKNLRGIVMITMECILARLTALLEFIRGFIIGFIAGPYYREGWLLICFRSFGILFPGVVNHNPQDYVNATTFASPDLFEYHPATNT
;
A
#
# COMPACT_ATOMS: atom_id res chain seq x y z
N MET A 1 2.72 -16.99 -10.28
CA MET A 1 2.93 -15.52 -10.25
C MET A 1 3.32 -15.01 -11.65
N GLU A 2 2.55 -15.34 -12.69
CA GLU A 2 2.80 -14.81 -14.03
C GLU A 2 2.18 -13.42 -14.18
N LEU A 3 2.86 -12.53 -14.91
CA LEU A 3 2.28 -11.26 -15.33
C LEU A 3 1.23 -11.53 -16.43
N ASN A 4 0.18 -10.72 -16.44
CA ASN A 4 -0.82 -10.82 -17.49
C ASN A 4 -0.22 -10.39 -18.84
N LYS A 5 -0.19 -11.31 -19.80
CA LYS A 5 0.43 -11.11 -21.13
C LYS A 5 -0.31 -10.10 -22.00
N ASP A 6 -1.58 -9.82 -21.67
CA ASP A 6 -2.41 -8.86 -22.41
C ASP A 6 -2.13 -7.41 -22.00
N ILE A 7 -1.49 -7.19 -20.85
CA ILE A 7 -1.11 -5.86 -20.36
C ILE A 7 0.36 -5.62 -20.69
N LYS A 8 0.60 -4.85 -21.74
CA LYS A 8 1.95 -4.55 -22.25
C LYS A 8 2.45 -3.21 -21.75
N HIS A 9 3.76 -3.01 -21.88
CA HIS A 9 4.38 -1.72 -21.66
C HIS A 9 3.71 -0.65 -22.55
N GLY A 10 3.34 0.49 -21.97
CA GLY A 10 2.54 1.54 -22.62
C GLY A 10 1.04 1.50 -22.29
N ASP A 11 0.52 0.40 -21.77
CA ASP A 11 -0.83 0.35 -21.18
C ASP A 11 -0.80 1.05 -19.81
N ALA A 12 -1.76 1.96 -19.54
CA ALA A 12 -1.85 2.65 -18.26
C ALA A 12 -2.00 1.70 -17.06
N ARG A 13 -2.44 0.46 -17.30
CA ARG A 13 -2.59 -0.59 -16.28
C ARG A 13 -1.29 -1.35 -16.00
N TYR A 14 -0.25 -1.18 -16.80
CA TYR A 14 0.99 -1.96 -16.71
C TYR A 14 1.65 -1.81 -15.33
N TYR A 15 2.03 -0.59 -14.95
CA TYR A 15 2.69 -0.33 -13.67
C TYR A 15 1.82 -0.61 -12.44
N PRO A 16 0.52 -0.29 -12.37
CA PRO A 16 -0.29 -0.69 -11.22
C PRO A 16 -0.42 -2.22 -11.11
N ALA A 17 -0.57 -2.95 -12.23
CA ALA A 17 -0.62 -4.42 -12.20
C ALA A 17 0.72 -5.04 -11.80
N LEU A 18 1.84 -4.53 -12.34
CA LEU A 18 3.19 -4.95 -11.96
C LEU A 18 3.47 -4.66 -10.47
N SER A 19 3.09 -3.47 -10.00
CA SER A 19 3.24 -3.05 -8.60
C SER A 19 2.44 -3.95 -7.66
N MET A 20 1.20 -4.31 -8.04
CA MET A 20 0.42 -5.27 -7.26
C MET A 20 1.06 -6.66 -7.24
N MET A 21 1.56 -7.13 -8.37
CA MET A 21 2.27 -8.41 -8.44
C MET A 21 3.54 -8.41 -7.58
N ALA A 22 4.29 -7.31 -7.56
CA ALA A 22 5.45 -7.14 -6.67
C ALA A 22 5.02 -7.12 -5.19
N SER A 23 3.95 -6.39 -4.84
CA SER A 23 3.37 -6.37 -3.49
C SER A 23 2.79 -7.71 -3.04
N LYS A 24 2.41 -8.59 -3.97
CA LYS A 24 2.05 -9.97 -3.68
C LYS A 24 3.28 -10.87 -3.53
N LEU A 25 4.30 -10.66 -4.36
CA LEU A 25 5.51 -11.48 -4.42
C LEU A 25 6.42 -11.30 -3.19
N VAL A 26 6.44 -10.11 -2.57
CA VAL A 26 7.29 -9.84 -1.39
C VAL A 26 6.95 -10.71 -0.16
N TYR A 27 5.80 -11.39 -0.16
CA TYR A 27 5.44 -12.36 0.88
C TYR A 27 6.14 -13.73 0.72
N GLU A 28 6.78 -13.98 -0.41
CA GLU A 28 7.58 -15.18 -0.67
C GLU A 28 9.01 -15.01 -0.14
N ASN A 29 9.77 -16.11 -0.06
CA ASN A 29 11.18 -16.04 0.32
C ASN A 29 12.06 -15.43 -0.80
N GLU A 30 13.23 -14.90 -0.43
CA GLU A 30 14.16 -14.22 -1.35
C GLU A 30 14.50 -15.05 -2.60
N HIS A 31 14.72 -16.36 -2.49
CA HIS A 31 15.06 -17.20 -3.65
C HIS A 31 13.90 -17.31 -4.66
N VAL A 32 12.67 -17.39 -4.16
CA VAL A 32 11.47 -17.39 -5.01
C VAL A 32 11.30 -16.03 -5.67
N ILE A 33 11.49 -14.94 -4.92
CA ILE A 33 11.46 -13.57 -5.46
C ILE A 33 12.48 -13.41 -6.59
N GLN A 34 13.75 -13.75 -6.33
CA GLN A 34 14.83 -13.65 -7.32
C GLN A 34 14.53 -14.50 -8.57
N THR A 35 14.04 -15.73 -8.38
CA THR A 35 13.70 -16.62 -9.50
C THR A 35 12.59 -16.03 -10.37
N ILE A 36 11.52 -15.52 -9.75
CA ILE A 36 10.38 -14.94 -10.46
C ILE A 36 10.79 -13.65 -11.18
N VAL A 37 11.45 -12.72 -10.49
CA VAL A 37 11.87 -11.44 -11.07
C VAL A 37 12.83 -11.66 -12.24
N SER A 38 13.90 -12.45 -12.03
CA SER A 38 14.94 -12.60 -13.04
C SER A 38 14.62 -13.58 -14.16
N ARG A 39 13.96 -14.71 -13.87
CA ARG A 39 13.69 -15.74 -14.90
C ARG A 39 12.33 -15.58 -15.55
N LEU A 40 11.29 -15.26 -14.77
CA LEU A 40 9.92 -15.22 -15.27
C LEU A 40 9.54 -13.85 -15.80
N TRP A 41 9.83 -12.79 -15.04
CA TRP A 41 9.52 -11.41 -15.44
C TRP A 41 10.63 -10.78 -16.28
N LYS A 42 11.82 -11.40 -16.32
CA LYS A 42 12.99 -10.94 -17.08
C LYS A 42 13.44 -9.54 -16.67
N MET A 43 13.37 -9.24 -15.38
CA MET A 43 13.78 -7.99 -14.76
C MET A 43 14.98 -8.23 -13.83
N GLU A 44 15.70 -7.19 -13.47
CA GLU A 44 16.81 -7.30 -12.53
C GLU A 44 16.29 -7.34 -11.08
N HIS A 45 16.65 -8.38 -10.32
CA HIS A 45 16.46 -8.39 -8.88
C HIS A 45 17.66 -7.67 -8.23
N VAL A 46 17.43 -6.46 -7.70
CA VAL A 46 18.50 -5.61 -7.17
C VAL A 46 18.89 -6.05 -5.76
N LYS A 47 17.92 -6.10 -4.84
CA LYS A 47 18.19 -6.48 -3.45
C LYS A 47 16.91 -6.84 -2.70
N PHE A 48 16.99 -7.88 -1.86
CA PHE A 48 16.02 -8.15 -0.81
C PHE A 48 16.56 -7.67 0.55
N TYR A 49 15.66 -7.17 1.38
CA TYR A 49 15.93 -6.69 2.72
C TYR A 49 15.02 -7.38 3.72
N ASP A 50 15.63 -7.87 4.79
CA ASP A 50 14.96 -8.33 6.00
C ASP A 50 15.45 -7.44 7.16
N CYS A 51 14.66 -6.44 7.52
CA CYS A 51 15.08 -5.33 8.37
C CYS A 51 14.70 -5.52 9.84
N TYR A 52 15.59 -5.03 10.70
CA TYR A 52 15.44 -5.12 12.14
C TYR A 52 14.45 -4.08 12.68
N ASN A 53 13.64 -4.49 13.65
CA ASN A 53 12.76 -3.63 14.41
C ASN A 53 13.33 -3.46 15.82
N ASP A 54 13.77 -2.24 16.15
CA ASP A 54 14.43 -1.97 17.41
C ASP A 54 13.50 -2.06 18.64
N TYR A 55 12.19 -1.90 18.47
CA TYR A 55 11.23 -2.02 19.55
C TYR A 55 10.93 -3.48 19.88
N GLN A 56 10.70 -4.30 18.85
CA GLN A 56 10.36 -5.73 19.00
C GLN A 56 11.60 -6.64 19.13
N LYS A 57 12.79 -6.09 18.89
CA LYS A 57 14.09 -6.79 18.95
C LYS A 57 14.20 -8.01 18.01
N LYS A 58 13.44 -8.01 16.92
CA LYS A 58 13.43 -9.03 15.86
C LYS A 58 13.36 -8.39 14.48
N ARG A 59 13.58 -9.15 13.41
CA ARG A 59 13.36 -8.68 12.05
C ARG A 59 11.89 -8.84 11.68
N THR A 60 11.26 -7.75 11.24
CA THR A 60 9.81 -7.72 10.94
C THR A 60 9.45 -6.97 9.67
N THR A 61 10.39 -6.22 9.10
CA THR A 61 10.10 -5.38 7.93
C THR A 61 10.88 -5.93 6.76
N GLU A 62 10.17 -6.50 5.80
CA GLU A 62 10.79 -6.97 4.57
C GLU A 62 10.42 -6.08 3.40
N ALA A 63 11.37 -5.92 2.49
CA ALA A 63 11.17 -5.22 1.24
C ALA A 63 12.11 -5.77 0.19
N PHE A 64 11.75 -5.62 -1.07
CA PHE A 64 12.70 -5.88 -2.15
C PHE A 64 12.68 -4.77 -3.20
N ILE A 65 13.80 -4.66 -3.89
CA ILE A 65 14.02 -3.73 -4.99
C ILE A 65 14.25 -4.53 -6.25
N MET A 66 13.51 -4.18 -7.30
CA MET A 66 13.75 -4.69 -8.65
C MET A 66 13.87 -3.54 -9.64
N ARG A 67 14.51 -3.81 -10.76
CA ARG A 67 14.72 -2.86 -11.85
C ARG A 67 14.20 -3.42 -13.16
N GLU A 68 13.34 -2.64 -13.80
CA GLU A 68 12.96 -2.83 -15.19
C GLU A 68 13.73 -1.81 -16.02
N GLU A 69 14.60 -2.30 -16.90
CA GLU A 69 15.28 -1.47 -17.89
C GLU A 69 14.35 -1.27 -19.08
N THR A 70 13.96 -0.02 -19.36
CA THR A 70 13.20 0.34 -20.56
C THR A 70 14.10 1.13 -21.51
N GLU A 71 13.65 1.40 -22.74
CA GLU A 71 14.45 2.18 -23.70
C GLU A 71 14.69 3.62 -23.22
N GLU A 72 13.72 4.22 -22.52
CA GLU A 72 13.75 5.63 -22.11
C GLU A 72 14.24 5.83 -20.68
N ASP A 73 13.71 5.06 -19.74
CA ASP A 73 13.94 5.21 -18.30
C ASP A 73 14.22 3.84 -17.64
N ASP A 74 15.00 3.84 -16.56
CA ASP A 74 15.08 2.69 -15.67
C ASP A 74 14.05 2.85 -14.56
N LYS A 75 13.09 1.92 -14.48
CA LYS A 75 12.11 1.90 -13.40
C LYS A 75 12.62 1.04 -12.26
N ILE A 76 12.80 1.64 -11.09
CA ILE A 76 13.13 0.93 -9.84
C ILE A 76 11.85 0.79 -9.03
N ILE A 77 11.42 -0.45 -8.81
CA ILE A 77 10.23 -0.76 -8.03
C ILE A 77 10.70 -1.22 -6.65
N VAL A 78 10.22 -0.54 -5.61
CA VAL A 78 10.44 -0.91 -4.20
C VAL A 78 9.11 -1.43 -3.66
N ALA A 79 9.08 -2.72 -3.31
CA ALA A 79 7.90 -3.38 -2.77
C ALA A 79 8.10 -3.71 -1.28
N PHE A 80 7.25 -3.15 -0.42
CA PHE A 80 7.23 -3.45 1.01
C PHE A 80 6.26 -4.59 1.32
N ARG A 81 6.69 -5.53 2.17
CA ARG A 81 5.82 -6.57 2.73
C ARG A 81 4.84 -5.97 3.72
N GLY A 82 3.62 -6.48 3.72
CA GLY A 82 2.70 -6.28 4.85
C GLY A 82 2.69 -7.48 5.80
N THR A 83 1.81 -7.45 6.79
CA THR A 83 1.58 -8.61 7.66
C THR A 83 0.92 -9.73 6.86
N SER A 84 1.25 -10.99 7.18
CA SER A 84 0.76 -12.18 6.48
C SER A 84 -0.77 -12.24 6.47
N PRO A 85 -1.44 -12.59 5.35
CA PRO A 85 -2.88 -12.88 5.26
C PRO A 85 -3.44 -13.88 6.27
N PHE A 86 -2.57 -14.73 6.82
CA PHE A 86 -2.95 -15.82 7.72
C PHE A 86 -2.66 -15.52 9.20
N ASP A 87 -1.99 -14.39 9.50
CA ASP A 87 -1.75 -13.91 10.86
C ASP A 87 -2.74 -12.78 11.18
N ALA A 88 -4.04 -13.12 11.16
CA ALA A 88 -5.11 -12.16 11.43
C ALA A 88 -5.12 -11.62 12.87
N ASP A 89 -4.56 -12.39 13.82
CA ASP A 89 -4.36 -11.93 15.21
C ASP A 89 -3.28 -10.85 15.27
N ASP A 90 -2.21 -10.97 14.48
CA ASP A 90 -1.18 -9.94 14.33
C ASP A 90 -1.75 -8.68 13.69
N TRP A 91 -2.73 -8.77 12.77
CA TRP A 91 -3.32 -7.55 12.19
C TRP A 91 -3.96 -6.66 13.23
N SER A 92 -4.79 -7.21 14.11
CA SER A 92 -5.49 -6.41 15.12
C SER A 92 -4.59 -5.92 16.26
N THR A 93 -3.43 -6.58 16.46
CA THR A 93 -2.46 -6.26 17.52
C THR A 93 -1.30 -5.40 17.02
N ASP A 94 -0.94 -5.46 15.73
CA ASP A 94 0.04 -4.59 15.04
C ASP A 94 -0.47 -3.15 14.87
N PHE A 95 -1.80 -2.96 14.86
CA PHE A 95 -2.42 -1.63 14.97
C PHE A 95 -2.38 -1.12 16.41
N ASP A 96 -1.18 -1.02 16.97
CA ASP A 96 -0.94 -0.14 18.12
C ASP A 96 -1.32 1.28 17.68
N TYR A 97 -2.49 1.73 18.13
CA TYR A 97 -3.10 3.01 17.77
C TYR A 97 -2.36 4.23 18.34
N SER A 98 -1.18 4.01 18.94
CA SER A 98 -0.29 5.05 19.43
C SER A 98 0.14 6.02 18.33
N TRP A 99 0.19 7.30 18.68
CA TRP A 99 0.64 8.36 17.79
C TRP A 99 2.14 8.60 17.90
N CYS A 100 2.75 8.81 16.75
CA CYS A 100 4.08 9.35 16.61
C CYS A 100 3.97 10.78 16.06
N ASN A 101 4.28 11.78 16.89
CA ASN A 101 4.21 13.18 16.50
C ASN A 101 5.57 13.66 15.99
N ILE A 102 5.64 14.07 14.72
CA ILE A 102 6.86 14.60 14.11
C ILE A 102 6.60 16.07 13.77
N HIS A 103 7.49 16.94 14.27
CA HIS A 103 7.35 18.38 14.08
C HIS A 103 7.31 18.75 12.58
N GLY A 104 6.32 19.55 12.18
CA GLY A 104 6.10 19.96 10.78
C GLY A 104 5.40 18.91 9.90
N MET A 105 5.45 17.62 10.24
CA MET A 105 4.80 16.53 9.50
C MET A 105 3.40 16.20 10.04
N GLY A 106 3.14 16.41 11.33
CA GLY A 106 1.90 16.02 12.00
C GLY A 106 2.02 14.66 12.70
N LYS A 107 0.89 14.00 12.94
CA LYS A 107 0.86 12.72 13.66
C LYS A 107 0.72 11.54 12.71
N THR A 108 1.55 10.53 12.90
CA THR A 108 1.55 9.26 12.15
C THR A 108 1.37 8.06 13.07
N HIS A 109 1.03 6.92 12.50
CA HIS A 109 0.90 5.67 13.25
C HIS A 109 2.27 5.18 13.76
N MET A 110 2.43 5.02 15.08
CA MET A 110 3.70 4.66 15.70
C MET A 110 4.26 3.35 15.15
N GLY A 111 3.43 2.29 15.09
CA GLY A 111 3.87 0.97 14.59
C GLY A 111 4.50 1.01 13.20
N PHE A 112 3.99 1.85 12.29
CA PHE A 112 4.54 1.96 10.93
C PHE A 112 5.86 2.74 10.90
N MET A 113 6.00 3.76 11.74
CA MET A 113 7.26 4.50 11.88
C MET A 113 8.35 3.60 12.47
N VAL A 114 8.00 2.78 13.46
CA VAL A 114 8.87 1.74 14.03
C VAL A 114 9.27 0.72 12.98
N ALA A 115 8.33 0.23 12.18
CA ALA A 115 8.63 -0.70 11.08
C ALA A 115 9.59 -0.10 10.04
N LEU A 116 9.52 1.21 9.77
CA LEU A 116 10.47 1.91 8.90
C LEU A 116 11.83 2.18 9.55
N GLY A 117 11.97 1.99 10.86
CA GLY A 117 13.25 2.10 11.57
C GLY A 117 13.35 3.27 12.54
N LEU A 118 12.23 3.78 13.05
CA LEU A 118 12.25 4.65 14.23
C LEU A 118 12.91 3.89 15.40
N LYS A 119 13.97 4.47 15.97
CA LYS A 119 14.68 3.88 17.12
C LYS A 119 13.97 4.19 18.43
N ARG A 120 14.08 3.28 19.40
CA ARG A 120 13.61 3.53 20.75
C ARG A 120 14.60 4.44 21.47
N TYR A 121 14.22 5.69 21.69
CA TYR A 121 14.96 6.58 22.60
C TYR A 121 14.44 6.40 24.03
N ASN A 122 15.34 6.36 25.01
CA ASN A 122 15.04 6.10 26.43
C ASN A 122 14.24 7.21 27.15
N ASN A 123 13.64 8.16 26.42
CA ASN A 123 12.81 9.19 27.03
C ASN A 123 11.39 8.64 27.16
N TYR A 124 11.17 7.93 28.27
CA TYR A 124 9.85 7.59 28.80
C TYR A 124 9.11 8.90 29.07
N ASP A 125 8.20 9.27 28.18
CA ASP A 125 7.18 10.26 28.46
C ASP A 125 5.85 9.52 28.27
N ASP A 126 5.19 9.20 29.39
CA ASP A 126 3.99 8.34 29.50
C ASP A 126 2.72 8.97 28.86
N ASN A 127 2.90 9.84 27.87
CA ASN A 127 1.82 10.54 27.19
C ASN A 127 1.47 9.82 25.88
N GLU A 128 0.17 9.67 25.60
CA GLU A 128 -0.40 9.10 24.34
C GLU A 128 0.07 9.80 23.04
N ASN A 129 0.86 10.87 23.14
CA ASN A 129 1.46 11.61 22.03
C ASN A 129 2.99 11.68 22.20
N ILE A 130 3.70 10.68 21.69
CA ILE A 130 5.15 10.64 21.75
C ILE A 130 5.68 11.57 20.65
N ASN A 131 6.44 12.61 21.04
CA ASN A 131 7.24 13.36 20.09
C ASN A 131 8.38 12.45 19.60
N CYS A 132 8.30 12.05 18.35
CA CYS A 132 9.28 11.16 17.74
C CYS A 132 10.39 11.98 17.12
N ASP A 133 11.63 11.63 17.46
CA ASP A 133 12.79 12.06 16.69
C ASP A 133 13.14 10.96 15.68
N PHE A 134 13.05 11.30 14.39
CA PHE A 134 13.46 10.44 13.30
C PHE A 134 14.66 11.09 12.60
N PRO A 135 15.89 10.89 13.11
CA PRO A 135 17.06 11.62 12.65
C PRO A 135 17.39 11.33 11.19
N LYS A 136 17.96 12.32 10.48
CA LYS A 136 18.35 12.16 9.07
C LYS A 136 19.46 11.14 8.90
N GLN A 137 20.46 11.15 9.77
CA GLN A 137 21.59 10.23 9.70
C GLN A 137 21.71 9.46 11.00
N ILE A 138 21.99 8.17 10.86
CA ILE A 138 22.30 7.29 11.98
C ILE A 138 23.42 6.35 11.57
N GLU A 139 24.19 5.92 12.56
CA GLU A 139 25.08 4.78 12.38
C GLU A 139 24.23 3.52 12.18
N GLN A 140 24.39 2.91 11.00
CA GLN A 140 23.77 1.63 10.64
C GLN A 140 24.64 0.50 11.16
N ASP A 141 24.00 -0.43 11.85
CA ASP A 141 24.58 -1.74 12.16
C ASP A 141 24.28 -2.67 10.96
N PRO A 142 25.29 -3.20 10.25
CA PRO A 142 25.10 -4.12 9.14
C PRO A 142 24.30 -5.37 9.51
N GLU A 143 24.36 -5.81 10.77
CA GLU A 143 23.56 -6.93 11.27
C GLU A 143 22.13 -6.52 11.61
N ARG A 144 21.86 -5.22 11.83
CA ARG A 144 20.53 -4.70 12.20
C ARG A 144 20.12 -3.54 11.27
N PRO A 145 19.96 -3.82 9.97
CA PRO A 145 19.60 -2.80 9.00
C PRO A 145 18.20 -2.26 9.29
N LEU A 146 18.07 -0.92 9.29
CA LEU A 146 16.79 -0.24 9.48
C LEU A 146 16.20 0.16 8.13
N ALA A 147 14.95 -0.26 7.87
CA ALA A 147 14.35 -0.30 6.53
C ALA A 147 14.47 1.02 5.76
N TYR A 148 14.06 2.13 6.34
CA TYR A 148 14.10 3.43 5.68
C TYR A 148 15.52 3.79 5.22
N TYR A 149 16.51 3.67 6.10
CA TYR A 149 17.88 4.11 5.83
C TYR A 149 18.55 3.25 4.76
N VAL A 150 18.47 1.92 4.89
CA VAL A 150 19.14 1.02 3.94
C VAL A 150 18.52 1.09 2.54
N ILE A 151 17.20 1.28 2.45
CA ILE A 151 16.51 1.45 1.17
C ILE A 151 16.85 2.83 0.58
N ARG A 152 16.77 3.91 1.38
CA ARG A 152 17.13 5.26 0.95
C ARG A 152 18.56 5.30 0.40
N ASP A 153 19.51 4.73 1.14
CA ASP A 153 20.91 4.75 0.77
C ASP A 153 21.17 3.91 -0.49
N LYS A 154 20.45 2.79 -0.66
CA LYS A 154 20.50 2.01 -1.91
C LYS A 154 19.93 2.76 -3.10
N LEU A 155 18.84 3.51 -2.93
CA LEU A 155 18.28 4.33 -4.01
C LEU A 155 19.24 5.46 -4.42
N LYS A 156 19.94 6.06 -3.45
CA LYS A 156 21.02 7.03 -3.74
C LYS A 156 22.17 6.38 -4.51
N GLU A 157 22.59 5.19 -4.10
CA GLU A 157 23.63 4.42 -4.80
C GLU A 157 23.23 4.15 -6.27
N ILE A 158 21.99 3.71 -6.51
CA ILE A 158 21.47 3.47 -7.87
C ILE A 158 21.49 4.76 -8.70
N MET A 159 21.03 5.89 -8.15
CA MET A 159 21.07 7.18 -8.86
C MET A 159 22.50 7.64 -9.16
N ALA A 160 23.42 7.50 -8.21
CA ALA A 160 24.81 7.88 -8.38
C ALA A 160 25.49 7.03 -9.46
N ASN A 161 25.24 5.72 -9.47
CA ASN A 161 25.80 4.80 -10.46
C ASN A 161 25.25 5.06 -11.87
N ASN A 162 23.97 5.42 -12.01
CA ASN A 162 23.39 5.66 -13.34
C ASN A 162 23.88 6.96 -13.99
N ASN A 163 24.23 7.98 -13.19
CA ASN A 163 24.82 9.22 -13.71
C ASN A 163 26.14 8.98 -14.48
N ASN A 164 26.83 7.87 -14.21
CA ASN A 164 28.08 7.52 -14.88
C ASN A 164 27.88 6.84 -16.25
N ASN A 165 26.67 6.33 -16.56
CA ASN A 165 26.38 5.54 -17.77
C ASN A 165 25.49 6.25 -18.81
N LYS A 166 25.40 7.59 -18.74
CA LYS A 166 24.80 8.53 -19.73
C LYS A 166 23.77 7.93 -20.71
N ASN A 167 22.48 8.03 -20.35
CA ASN A 167 21.37 8.56 -21.19
C ASN A 167 19.96 8.19 -20.69
N LYS A 168 19.82 7.28 -19.70
CA LYS A 168 18.51 6.90 -19.14
C LYS A 168 18.22 7.58 -17.81
N ARG A 169 16.99 8.03 -17.61
CA ARG A 169 16.55 8.59 -16.31
C ARG A 169 16.18 7.46 -15.37
N VAL A 170 16.57 7.55 -14.10
CA VAL A 170 16.07 6.62 -13.07
C VAL A 170 14.75 7.15 -12.54
N LYS A 171 13.71 6.32 -12.51
CA LYS A 171 12.44 6.64 -11.88
C LYS A 171 12.06 5.59 -10.85
N PHE A 172 11.51 6.03 -9.72
CA PHE A 172 11.14 5.15 -8.63
C PHE A 172 9.63 4.93 -8.59
N ILE A 173 9.24 3.72 -8.23
CA ILE A 173 7.88 3.31 -7.93
C ILE A 173 7.88 2.69 -6.54
N MET A 174 7.08 3.24 -5.63
CA MET A 174 6.88 2.65 -4.30
C MET A 174 5.58 1.86 -4.30
N THR A 175 5.61 0.65 -3.76
CA THR A 175 4.41 -0.18 -3.68
C THR A 175 4.34 -1.03 -2.43
N GLY A 176 3.11 -1.38 -2.03
CA GLY A 176 2.87 -2.30 -0.94
C GLY A 176 1.40 -2.65 -0.77
N HIS A 177 1.17 -3.83 -0.21
CA HIS A 177 -0.15 -4.31 0.18
C HIS A 177 -0.29 -4.30 1.70
N SER A 178 -1.49 -4.00 2.23
CA SER A 178 -1.75 -3.97 3.67
C SER A 178 -0.82 -2.99 4.41
N LEU A 179 -0.21 -3.43 5.52
CA LEU A 179 0.89 -2.74 6.22
C LEU A 179 1.99 -2.25 5.25
N GLY A 180 2.37 -3.05 4.25
CA GLY A 180 3.38 -2.65 3.26
C GLY A 180 2.95 -1.41 2.45
N GLY A 181 1.64 -1.26 2.21
CA GLY A 181 1.10 -0.04 1.60
C GLY A 181 1.28 1.19 2.48
N ALA A 182 1.17 1.04 3.80
CA ALA A 182 1.44 2.12 4.74
C ALA A 182 2.92 2.54 4.72
N LEU A 183 3.83 1.56 4.71
CA LEU A 183 5.27 1.81 4.61
C LEU A 183 5.63 2.51 3.29
N ALA A 184 5.01 2.08 2.18
CA ALA A 184 5.25 2.65 0.85
C ALA A 184 4.89 4.15 0.75
N ILE A 185 3.83 4.62 1.41
CA ILE A 185 3.45 6.04 1.42
C ILE A 185 4.15 6.85 2.52
N LEU A 186 4.56 6.23 3.62
CA LEU A 186 5.36 6.88 4.66
C LEU A 186 6.82 7.07 4.24
N PHE A 187 7.34 6.23 3.35
CA PHE A 187 8.69 6.37 2.82
C PHE A 187 8.97 7.74 2.18
N PRO A 188 8.17 8.26 1.23
CA PRO A 188 8.35 9.62 0.72
C PRO A 188 8.11 10.72 1.77
N ALA A 189 7.28 10.47 2.78
CA ALA A 189 7.14 11.41 3.89
C ALA A 189 8.46 11.59 4.65
N LEU A 190 9.17 10.49 4.92
CA LEU A 190 10.48 10.52 5.55
C LEU A 190 11.57 11.12 4.65
N LEU A 191 11.52 10.87 3.34
CA LEU A 191 12.39 11.55 2.38
C LEU A 191 12.21 13.08 2.46
N ALA A 192 10.97 13.56 2.52
CA ALA A 192 10.66 14.98 2.67
C ALA A 192 11.12 15.54 4.02
N LEU A 193 10.88 14.81 5.11
CA LEU A 193 11.38 15.17 6.45
C LEU A 193 12.89 15.37 6.46
N HIS A 194 13.61 14.52 5.72
CA HIS A 194 15.07 14.54 5.64
C HIS A 194 15.60 15.42 4.52
N GLY A 195 14.75 16.12 3.76
CA GLY A 195 15.16 16.99 2.66
C GLY A 195 15.86 16.25 1.52
N GLU A 196 15.47 15.00 1.24
CA GLU A 196 16.00 14.16 0.16
C GLU A 196 15.35 14.51 -1.20
N VAL A 197 15.54 15.76 -1.63
CA VAL A 197 14.87 16.36 -2.80
C VAL A 197 15.13 15.59 -4.09
N ASP A 198 16.36 15.10 -4.31
CA ASP A 198 16.70 14.34 -5.52
C ASP A 198 15.94 13.02 -5.60
N LEU A 199 15.81 12.29 -4.47
CA LEU A 199 15.04 11.06 -4.43
C LEU A 199 13.55 11.33 -4.68
N LEU A 200 13.01 12.42 -4.13
CA LEU A 200 11.61 12.83 -4.33
C LEU A 200 11.32 13.21 -5.78
N ASN A 201 12.21 13.95 -6.44
CA ASN A 201 12.06 14.32 -7.85
C ASN A 201 12.15 13.12 -8.82
N ASN A 202 12.79 12.05 -8.37
CA ASN A 202 12.88 10.80 -9.12
C ASN A 202 11.77 9.80 -8.75
N LEU A 203 11.02 10.02 -7.67
CA LEU A 203 9.84 9.25 -7.34
C LEU A 203 8.67 9.62 -8.25
N GLU A 204 8.25 8.68 -9.09
CA GLU A 204 7.20 8.92 -10.08
C GLU A 204 5.81 8.66 -9.50
N VAL A 205 5.66 7.54 -8.79
CA VAL A 205 4.36 7.09 -8.32
C VAL A 205 4.45 6.19 -7.09
N VAL A 206 3.43 6.31 -6.24
CA VAL A 206 3.17 5.41 -5.12
C VAL A 206 1.85 4.68 -5.39
N TYR A 207 1.90 3.36 -5.48
CA TYR A 207 0.72 2.49 -5.56
C TYR A 207 0.52 1.76 -4.23
N THR A 208 -0.66 1.85 -3.64
CA THR A 208 -0.94 1.12 -2.40
C THR A 208 -2.24 0.34 -2.51
N PHE A 209 -2.25 -0.85 -1.91
CA PHE A 209 -3.34 -1.82 -2.02
C PHE A 209 -3.83 -2.21 -0.63
N GLY A 210 -5.11 -1.98 -0.34
CA GLY A 210 -5.64 -2.27 0.99
C GLY A 210 -4.95 -1.49 2.11
N GLN A 211 -4.45 -0.29 1.80
CA GLN A 211 -3.66 0.51 2.73
C GLN A 211 -4.49 0.97 3.94
N PRO A 212 -4.04 0.76 5.19
CA PRO A 212 -4.68 1.37 6.36
C PRO A 212 -4.46 2.89 6.39
N ARG A 213 -5.14 3.58 7.31
CA ARG A 213 -4.87 5.00 7.56
C ARG A 213 -3.52 5.14 8.26
N VAL A 214 -2.71 6.10 7.83
CA VAL A 214 -1.31 6.22 8.27
C VAL A 214 -1.04 7.43 9.15
N GLY A 215 -1.95 8.41 9.17
CA GLY A 215 -1.75 9.65 9.93
C GLY A 215 -3.03 10.46 10.12
N ASN A 216 -2.88 11.61 10.76
CA ASN A 216 -3.97 12.56 10.98
C ASN A 216 -4.17 13.51 9.78
N GLU A 217 -5.09 14.47 9.92
CA GLU A 217 -5.35 15.48 8.89
C GLU A 217 -4.12 16.32 8.54
N GLN A 218 -3.33 16.72 9.54
CA GLN A 218 -2.12 17.50 9.32
C GLN A 218 -1.09 16.73 8.48
N PHE A 219 -0.91 15.43 8.76
CA PHE A 219 -0.10 14.54 7.93
C PHE A 219 -0.63 14.45 6.50
N GLY A 220 -1.95 14.33 6.34
CA GLY A 220 -2.58 14.33 5.02
C GLY A 220 -2.31 15.61 4.22
N GLN A 221 -2.32 16.77 4.87
CA GLN A 221 -1.98 18.05 4.21
C GLN A 221 -0.49 18.16 3.87
N PHE A 222 0.38 17.75 4.79
CA PHE A 222 1.82 17.65 4.55
C PHE A 222 2.11 16.81 3.31
N MET A 223 1.52 15.61 3.21
CA MET A 223 1.72 14.74 2.05
C MET A 223 1.15 15.32 0.76
N LYS A 224 -0.02 15.97 0.79
CA LYS A 224 -0.57 16.63 -0.41
C LYS A 224 0.38 17.68 -0.98
N ILE A 225 1.05 18.45 -0.12
CA ILE A 225 2.06 19.44 -0.53
C ILE A 225 3.24 18.73 -1.22
N ILE A 226 3.85 17.75 -0.55
CA ILE A 226 5.01 16.99 -1.08
C ILE A 226 4.68 16.32 -2.43
N LEU A 227 3.54 15.64 -2.51
CA LEU A 227 3.11 14.97 -3.74
C LEU A 227 2.91 15.96 -4.89
N ARG A 228 2.38 17.15 -4.62
CA ARG A 228 2.17 18.20 -5.63
C ARG A 228 3.49 18.85 -6.05
N GLU A 229 4.34 19.24 -5.10
CA GLU A 229 5.63 19.91 -5.36
C GLU A 229 6.56 19.05 -6.21
N HIS A 230 6.63 17.74 -5.92
CA HIS A 230 7.48 16.80 -6.64
C HIS A 230 6.77 16.05 -7.77
N LYS A 231 5.49 16.38 -8.04
CA LYS A 231 4.65 15.74 -9.07
C LYS A 231 4.54 14.21 -8.94
N ILE A 232 4.57 13.72 -7.70
CA ILE A 232 4.45 12.29 -7.38
C ILE A 232 2.98 11.90 -7.49
N LYS A 233 2.68 10.90 -8.32
CA LYS A 233 1.32 10.33 -8.37
C LYS A 233 1.08 9.42 -7.16
N TYR A 234 -0.13 9.45 -6.62
CA TYR A 234 -0.50 8.57 -5.51
C TYR A 234 -1.86 7.93 -5.77
N TYR A 235 -1.88 6.60 -5.89
CA TYR A 235 -3.08 5.81 -6.12
C TYR A 235 -3.30 4.84 -4.97
N ARG A 236 -4.33 5.10 -4.17
CA ARG A 236 -4.76 4.20 -3.09
C ARG A 236 -5.91 3.31 -3.56
N ILE A 237 -5.59 2.05 -3.85
CA ILE A 237 -6.51 1.07 -4.43
C ILE A 237 -7.15 0.26 -3.31
N VAL A 238 -8.49 0.16 -3.34
CA VAL A 238 -9.30 -0.54 -2.34
C VAL A 238 -10.28 -1.46 -3.03
N TYR A 239 -10.40 -2.70 -2.57
CA TYR A 239 -11.31 -3.69 -3.13
C TYR A 239 -12.49 -4.01 -2.18
N GLY A 240 -13.70 -3.94 -2.71
CA GLY A 240 -14.92 -4.40 -2.06
C GLY A 240 -15.10 -3.86 -0.64
N TYR A 241 -15.31 -4.79 0.29
CA TYR A 241 -15.49 -4.51 1.72
C TYR A 241 -14.22 -4.67 2.54
N ASP A 242 -13.04 -4.60 1.92
CA ASP A 242 -11.76 -4.71 2.63
C ASP A 242 -11.76 -3.85 3.91
N ILE A 243 -11.52 -4.53 5.03
CA ILE A 243 -11.57 -3.93 6.36
C ILE A 243 -10.32 -3.10 6.68
N VAL A 244 -9.17 -3.40 6.07
CA VAL A 244 -7.89 -2.79 6.45
C VAL A 244 -7.86 -1.28 6.15
N PRO A 245 -8.37 -0.78 5.00
CA PRO A 245 -8.53 0.65 4.77
C PRO A 245 -9.49 1.36 5.72
N THR A 246 -10.25 0.61 6.54
CA THR A 246 -11.16 1.18 7.53
C THR A 246 -10.53 1.34 8.92
N VAL A 247 -9.27 0.92 9.10
CA VAL A 247 -8.52 1.05 10.35
C VAL A 247 -7.24 1.89 10.19
N PRO A 248 -6.73 2.52 11.26
CA PRO A 248 -7.45 2.83 12.51
C PRO A 248 -8.73 3.64 12.28
N LEU A 249 -9.70 3.52 13.18
CA LEU A 249 -11.00 4.17 13.02
C LEU A 249 -10.86 5.71 13.02
N ASP A 250 -11.63 6.39 12.16
CA ASP A 250 -11.83 7.85 12.18
C ASP A 250 -13.06 8.15 13.07
N ASN A 251 -12.84 8.27 14.38
CA ASN A 251 -13.88 8.52 15.39
C ASN A 251 -13.47 9.65 16.34
N THR A 252 -14.34 10.00 17.29
CA THR A 252 -14.10 11.12 18.23
C THR A 252 -12.81 10.97 19.06
N PHE A 253 -12.29 9.75 19.22
CA PHE A 253 -11.09 9.43 20.00
C PHE A 253 -9.85 9.21 19.13
N MET A 254 -10.00 8.75 17.88
CA MET A 254 -8.93 8.49 16.92
C MET A 254 -9.19 9.25 15.62
N THR A 255 -8.34 10.23 15.30
CA THR A 255 -8.52 11.15 14.15
C THR A 255 -7.64 10.78 12.95
N PHE A 256 -7.43 9.48 12.73
CA PHE A 256 -6.74 8.99 11.55
C PHE A 256 -7.57 9.28 10.30
N LYS A 257 -6.95 9.85 9.27
CA LYS A 257 -7.61 10.16 8.00
C LYS A 257 -6.82 9.57 6.84
N HIS A 258 -7.55 9.24 5.78
CA HIS A 258 -6.90 9.05 4.50
C HIS A 258 -6.58 10.43 3.91
N PHE A 259 -5.84 10.43 2.81
CA PHE A 259 -5.65 11.59 1.95
C PHE A 259 -5.43 11.11 0.53
N GLY A 260 -5.42 12.05 -0.42
CA GLY A 260 -5.25 11.76 -1.83
C GLY A 260 -6.47 11.06 -2.46
N THR A 261 -6.27 10.60 -3.69
CA THR A 261 -7.31 9.94 -4.47
C THR A 261 -7.34 8.44 -4.18
N SER A 262 -8.55 7.87 -4.05
CA SER A 262 -8.73 6.43 -3.94
C SER A 262 -9.40 5.87 -5.19
N ILE A 263 -9.02 4.66 -5.59
CA ILE A 263 -9.75 3.90 -6.61
C ILE A 263 -10.41 2.73 -5.89
N HIS A 264 -11.75 2.74 -5.86
CA HIS A 264 -12.54 1.71 -5.21
C HIS A 264 -13.11 0.74 -6.24
N PHE A 265 -12.82 -0.54 -6.07
CA PHE A 265 -13.30 -1.62 -6.93
C PHE A 265 -14.44 -2.37 -6.26
N ASN A 266 -15.46 -2.74 -7.03
CA ASN A 266 -16.55 -3.60 -6.55
C ASN A 266 -16.27 -5.09 -6.84
N ALA A 267 -17.19 -5.98 -6.43
CA ALA A 267 -17.09 -7.43 -6.63
C ALA A 267 -17.02 -7.91 -8.10
N LEU A 268 -17.30 -7.02 -9.06
CA LEU A 268 -17.16 -7.26 -10.50
C LEU A 268 -15.87 -6.64 -11.06
N TYR A 269 -14.95 -6.22 -10.20
CA TYR A 269 -13.70 -5.53 -10.55
C TYR A 269 -13.91 -4.25 -11.37
N ARG A 270 -15.06 -3.58 -11.23
CA ARG A 270 -15.27 -2.24 -11.80
C ARG A 270 -14.78 -1.19 -10.82
N GLY A 271 -13.74 -0.46 -11.21
CA GLY A 271 -13.15 0.62 -10.43
C GLY A 271 -13.89 1.95 -10.61
N LYS A 272 -13.91 2.75 -9.54
CA LYS A 272 -14.35 4.15 -9.56
C LYS A 272 -13.35 5.00 -8.79
N ILE A 273 -13.05 6.18 -9.32
CA ILE A 273 -12.28 7.20 -8.61
C ILE A 273 -13.20 7.76 -7.51
N VAL A 274 -12.68 7.79 -6.28
CA VAL A 274 -13.40 8.31 -5.14
C VAL A 274 -12.51 9.25 -4.35
N GLU A 275 -12.95 10.51 -4.29
CA GLU A 275 -12.38 11.50 -3.40
C GLU A 275 -12.95 11.31 -1.99
N GLU A 276 -12.09 11.39 -0.98
CA GLU A 276 -12.50 11.16 0.40
C GLU A 276 -13.57 12.15 0.88
N GLU A 277 -13.51 13.40 0.42
CA GLU A 277 -14.49 14.44 0.74
C GLU A 277 -15.88 14.10 0.18
N GLN A 278 -15.93 13.58 -1.06
CA GLN A 278 -17.16 13.11 -1.69
C GLN A 278 -17.74 11.89 -0.96
N GLN A 279 -16.89 10.95 -0.56
CA GLN A 279 -17.28 9.78 0.25
C GLN A 279 -17.89 10.18 1.60
N LYS A 280 -17.28 11.17 2.28
CA LYS A 280 -17.80 11.73 3.54
C LYS A 280 -19.13 12.45 3.32
N ALA A 281 -19.29 13.20 2.23
CA ALA A 281 -20.53 13.88 1.88
C ALA A 281 -21.68 12.89 1.60
N VAL A 282 -21.43 11.83 0.83
CA VAL A 282 -22.42 10.76 0.56
C VAL A 282 -22.84 10.06 1.85
N LYS A 283 -21.88 9.64 2.68
CA LYS A 283 -22.18 9.00 3.98
C LYS A 283 -22.98 9.93 4.91
N LYS A 284 -22.66 11.22 4.95
CA LYS A 284 -23.44 12.22 5.70
C LYS A 284 -24.86 12.38 5.16
N GLY A 285 -25.04 12.41 3.84
CA GLY A 285 -26.35 12.49 3.18
C GLY A 285 -27.23 11.27 3.44
N VAL A 286 -26.66 10.07 3.33
CA VAL A 286 -27.34 8.80 3.66
C VAL A 286 -27.72 8.75 5.14
N LYS A 287 -26.82 9.14 6.05
CA LYS A 287 -27.08 9.22 7.49
C LYS A 287 -28.16 10.25 7.84
N LYS A 288 -28.28 11.34 7.06
CA LYS A 288 -29.37 12.32 7.19
C LYS A 288 -30.72 11.75 6.74
N TYR A 289 -30.75 10.99 5.65
CA TYR A 289 -31.97 10.35 5.13
C TYR A 289 -32.45 9.20 6.04
N LEU A 290 -31.51 8.44 6.61
CA LEU A 290 -31.78 7.31 7.51
C LEU A 290 -31.78 7.71 9.00
N LYS A 291 -31.91 9.00 9.32
CA LYS A 291 -31.82 9.53 10.69
C LYS A 291 -32.80 8.88 11.68
N ASN A 292 -33.91 8.33 11.19
CA ASN A 292 -34.96 7.67 11.98
C ASN A 292 -34.77 6.14 12.10
N LEU A 293 -33.85 5.53 11.36
CA LEU A 293 -33.48 4.14 11.56
C LEU A 293 -32.49 4.07 12.74
N ARG A 294 -32.75 3.16 13.70
CA ARG A 294 -31.78 2.85 14.76
C ARG A 294 -30.45 2.46 14.11
N GLY A 295 -29.32 2.98 14.61
CA GLY A 295 -27.99 2.70 14.04
C GLY A 295 -27.69 1.21 13.88
N ILE A 296 -28.27 0.36 14.74
CA ILE A 296 -28.22 -1.11 14.65
C ILE A 296 -28.79 -1.62 13.32
N VAL A 297 -29.90 -1.08 12.83
CA VAL A 297 -30.56 -1.52 11.58
C VAL A 297 -29.68 -1.20 10.36
N MET A 298 -29.03 -0.03 10.35
CA MET A 298 -28.10 0.32 9.27
C MET A 298 -26.89 -0.61 9.26
N ILE A 299 -26.28 -0.86 10.42
CA ILE A 299 -25.15 -1.80 10.54
C ILE A 299 -25.57 -3.20 10.08
N THR A 300 -26.76 -3.66 10.48
CA THR A 300 -27.27 -4.97 10.06
C THR A 300 -27.46 -5.05 8.54
N MET A 301 -27.98 -3.99 7.91
CA MET A 301 -28.15 -3.94 6.46
C MET A 301 -26.81 -3.92 5.70
N GLU A 302 -25.83 -3.14 6.16
CA GLU A 302 -24.47 -3.16 5.58
C GLU A 302 -23.83 -4.55 5.71
N CYS A 303 -23.98 -5.22 6.85
CA CYS A 303 -23.53 -6.59 7.01
C CYS A 303 -24.22 -7.55 6.04
N ILE A 304 -25.54 -7.45 5.85
CA ILE A 304 -26.28 -8.29 4.90
C ILE A 304 -25.76 -8.08 3.47
N LEU A 305 -25.60 -6.82 3.03
CA LEU A 305 -25.09 -6.50 1.70
C LEU A 305 -23.66 -7.02 1.48
N ALA A 306 -22.79 -6.90 2.48
CA ALA A 306 -21.43 -7.44 2.42
C ALA A 306 -21.43 -8.96 2.27
N ARG A 307 -22.30 -9.68 2.99
CA ARG A 307 -22.43 -11.14 2.88
C ARG A 307 -23.02 -11.60 1.54
N LEU A 308 -24.03 -10.90 1.03
CA LEU A 308 -24.56 -11.16 -0.32
C LEU A 308 -23.49 -10.95 -1.39
N THR A 309 -22.67 -9.92 -1.22
CA THR A 309 -21.52 -9.65 -2.10
C THR A 309 -20.49 -10.78 -2.03
N ALA A 310 -20.14 -11.24 -0.83
CA ALA A 310 -19.23 -12.37 -0.67
C ALA A 310 -19.77 -13.67 -1.25
N LEU A 311 -21.08 -13.92 -1.18
CA LEU A 311 -21.71 -15.07 -1.86
C LEU A 311 -21.55 -14.96 -3.38
N LEU A 312 -21.74 -13.76 -3.96
CA LEU A 312 -21.51 -13.53 -5.38
C LEU A 312 -20.03 -13.73 -5.76
N GLU A 313 -19.09 -13.29 -4.92
CA GLU A 313 -17.65 -13.49 -5.14
C GLU A 313 -17.27 -14.98 -5.04
N PHE A 314 -17.86 -15.72 -4.09
CA PHE A 314 -17.68 -17.17 -3.98
C PHE A 314 -18.14 -17.88 -5.25
N ILE A 315 -19.34 -17.56 -5.76
CA ILE A 315 -19.83 -18.10 -7.04
C ILE A 315 -18.91 -17.68 -8.18
N ARG A 316 -18.49 -16.40 -8.23
CA ARG A 316 -17.56 -15.87 -9.23
C ARG A 316 -16.26 -16.67 -9.29
N GLY A 317 -15.71 -17.09 -8.15
CA GLY A 317 -14.47 -17.87 -8.07
C GLY A 317 -14.48 -19.14 -8.94
N PHE A 318 -15.65 -19.78 -9.09
CA PHE A 318 -15.80 -20.97 -9.94
C PHE A 318 -15.90 -20.66 -11.43
N ILE A 319 -16.47 -19.51 -11.80
CA ILE A 319 -16.84 -19.21 -13.19
C ILE A 319 -15.89 -18.23 -13.88
N ILE A 320 -15.12 -17.44 -13.13
CA ILE A 320 -14.30 -16.36 -13.70
C ILE A 320 -13.25 -16.85 -14.69
N GLY A 321 -12.67 -18.03 -14.47
CA GLY A 321 -11.71 -18.63 -15.42
C GLY A 321 -12.32 -18.99 -16.77
N PHE A 322 -13.63 -19.25 -16.82
CA PHE A 322 -14.36 -19.51 -18.07
C PHE A 322 -14.79 -18.23 -18.77
N ILE A 323 -15.12 -17.18 -18.01
CA ILE A 323 -15.61 -15.90 -18.54
C ILE A 323 -14.45 -15.01 -19.03
N ALA A 324 -13.39 -14.91 -18.24
CA ALA A 324 -12.29 -13.99 -18.48
C ALA A 324 -11.00 -14.69 -18.96
N GLY A 325 -10.99 -16.02 -19.00
CA GLY A 325 -9.87 -16.83 -19.45
C GLY A 325 -9.05 -17.46 -18.31
N PRO A 326 -8.15 -18.40 -18.66
CA PRO A 326 -7.51 -19.29 -17.70
C PRO A 326 -6.58 -18.57 -16.71
N TYR A 327 -6.06 -17.39 -17.06
CA TYR A 327 -5.23 -16.57 -16.18
C TYR A 327 -5.94 -16.21 -14.86
N TYR A 328 -7.25 -15.99 -14.92
CA TYR A 328 -8.06 -15.57 -13.77
C TYR A 328 -8.62 -16.74 -12.96
N ARG A 329 -8.37 -17.98 -13.38
CA ARG A 329 -8.91 -19.16 -12.72
C ARG A 329 -8.42 -19.24 -11.27
N GLU A 330 -9.35 -19.32 -10.34
CA GLU A 330 -9.03 -19.47 -8.92
C GLU A 330 -8.82 -20.94 -8.57
N GLY A 331 -7.79 -21.20 -7.75
CA GLY A 331 -7.52 -22.53 -7.21
C GLY A 331 -8.43 -22.87 -6.04
N TRP A 332 -8.48 -24.15 -5.67
CA TRP A 332 -9.32 -24.64 -4.56
C TRP A 332 -9.04 -23.96 -3.23
N LEU A 333 -7.79 -23.60 -2.95
CA LEU A 333 -7.44 -22.87 -1.72
C LEU A 333 -8.12 -21.50 -1.65
N LEU A 334 -8.15 -20.75 -2.76
CA LEU A 334 -8.85 -19.46 -2.82
C LEU A 334 -10.36 -19.64 -2.75
N ILE A 335 -10.91 -20.67 -3.39
CA ILE A 335 -12.33 -21.00 -3.31
C ILE A 335 -12.74 -21.32 -1.86
N CYS A 336 -11.94 -22.13 -1.15
CA CYS A 336 -12.13 -22.39 0.27
C CYS A 336 -12.06 -21.10 1.09
N PHE A 337 -11.09 -20.22 0.80
CA PHE A 337 -10.99 -18.93 1.48
C PHE A 337 -12.23 -18.05 1.23
N ARG A 338 -12.77 -18.05 0.01
CA ARG A 338 -14.00 -17.32 -0.33
C ARG A 338 -15.23 -17.82 0.41
N SER A 339 -15.31 -19.12 0.76
CA SER A 339 -16.44 -19.63 1.54
C SER A 339 -16.47 -19.04 2.96
N PHE A 340 -15.30 -18.83 3.59
CA PHE A 340 -15.18 -18.09 4.85
C PHE A 340 -15.62 -16.62 4.72
N GLY A 341 -15.49 -16.04 3.53
CA GLY A 341 -15.90 -14.65 3.21
C GLY A 341 -17.39 -14.41 3.39
N ILE A 342 -18.23 -15.45 3.33
CA ILE A 342 -19.66 -15.33 3.63
C ILE A 342 -19.89 -14.91 5.09
N LEU A 343 -19.00 -15.31 6.00
CA LEU A 343 -19.05 -14.89 7.41
C LEU A 343 -18.26 -13.60 7.63
N PHE A 344 -17.06 -13.52 7.03
CA PHE A 344 -16.10 -12.43 7.24
C PHE A 344 -15.68 -11.79 5.90
N PRO A 345 -16.59 -11.06 5.21
CA PRO A 345 -16.35 -10.55 3.87
C PRO A 345 -15.11 -9.65 3.83
N GLY A 346 -15.00 -8.70 4.76
CA GLY A 346 -13.90 -7.73 4.75
C GLY A 346 -12.50 -8.33 4.93
N VAL A 347 -12.36 -9.46 5.60
CA VAL A 347 -11.08 -10.19 5.72
C VAL A 347 -10.71 -10.83 4.38
N VAL A 348 -11.70 -11.44 3.71
CA VAL A 348 -11.47 -12.09 2.42
C VAL A 348 -11.21 -11.09 1.31
N ASN A 349 -11.91 -9.95 1.30
CA ASN A 349 -11.66 -8.86 0.36
C ASN A 349 -10.26 -8.24 0.50
N HIS A 350 -9.55 -8.46 1.61
CA HIS A 350 -8.16 -8.05 1.80
C HIS A 350 -7.15 -9.01 1.13
N ASN A 351 -7.60 -10.03 0.39
CA ASN A 351 -6.70 -10.96 -0.26
C ASN A 351 -5.95 -10.28 -1.44
N PRO A 352 -4.61 -10.40 -1.54
CA PRO A 352 -3.85 -9.87 -2.67
C PRO A 352 -4.35 -10.30 -4.05
N GLN A 353 -4.97 -11.47 -4.19
CA GLN A 353 -5.51 -11.94 -5.46
C GLN A 353 -6.62 -11.04 -6.00
N ASP A 354 -7.48 -10.50 -5.12
CA ASP A 354 -8.54 -9.60 -5.56
C ASP A 354 -7.99 -8.27 -6.05
N TYR A 355 -6.87 -7.80 -5.49
CA TYR A 355 -6.15 -6.64 -5.99
C TYR A 355 -5.43 -6.89 -7.32
N VAL A 356 -4.88 -8.09 -7.53
CA VAL A 356 -4.34 -8.51 -8.83
C VAL A 356 -5.44 -8.47 -9.89
N ASN A 357 -6.61 -9.04 -9.58
CA ASN A 357 -7.74 -9.01 -10.50
C ASN A 357 -8.25 -7.57 -10.71
N ALA A 358 -8.35 -6.75 -9.66
CA ALA A 358 -8.77 -5.35 -9.78
C ALA A 358 -7.88 -4.53 -10.73
N THR A 359 -6.55 -4.64 -10.60
CA THR A 359 -5.61 -3.92 -11.46
C THR A 359 -5.60 -4.41 -12.90
N THR A 360 -5.86 -5.71 -13.12
CA THR A 360 -5.87 -6.30 -14.47
C THR A 360 -7.20 -6.05 -15.21
N PHE A 361 -8.35 -6.07 -14.52
CA PHE A 361 -9.67 -5.74 -15.09
C PHE A 361 -9.98 -4.25 -15.16
N ALA A 362 -9.16 -3.39 -14.56
CA ALA A 362 -9.38 -1.95 -14.53
C ALA A 362 -9.55 -1.36 -15.95
N SER A 363 -10.34 -0.28 -16.05
CA SER A 363 -10.27 0.59 -17.24
C SER A 363 -8.95 1.37 -17.22
N PRO A 364 -8.23 1.50 -18.34
CA PRO A 364 -7.01 2.31 -18.43
C PRO A 364 -7.19 3.74 -17.90
N ASP A 365 -8.36 4.36 -18.14
CA ASP A 365 -8.67 5.74 -17.72
C ASP A 365 -8.50 5.98 -16.21
N LEU A 366 -8.66 4.92 -15.39
CA LEU A 366 -8.51 5.02 -13.93
C LEU A 366 -7.07 5.38 -13.52
N PHE A 367 -6.09 5.02 -14.34
CA PHE A 367 -4.66 5.23 -14.07
C PHE A 367 -4.03 6.31 -14.96
N GLU A 368 -4.76 6.80 -15.97
CA GLU A 368 -4.41 8.01 -16.71
C GLU A 368 -4.81 9.29 -15.94
N TYR A 369 -5.79 9.20 -15.04
CA TYR A 369 -6.14 10.29 -14.14
C TYR A 369 -4.93 10.70 -13.28
N HIS A 370 -4.55 11.98 -13.32
CA HIS A 370 -3.42 12.52 -12.54
C HIS A 370 -3.90 13.13 -11.21
N PRO A 371 -3.68 12.44 -10.06
CA PRO A 371 -4.26 12.88 -8.78
C PRO A 371 -3.65 14.17 -8.24
N ALA A 372 -2.39 14.47 -8.61
CA ALA A 372 -1.60 15.57 -8.04
C ALA A 372 -1.91 16.95 -8.65
N THR A 373 -2.64 17.02 -9.76
CA THR A 373 -2.86 18.27 -10.51
C THR A 373 -4.24 18.90 -10.36
N ASN A 374 -5.19 18.23 -9.69
CA ASN A 374 -6.61 18.59 -9.73
C ASN A 374 -7.19 19.18 -8.43
N THR A 375 -6.37 19.55 -7.44
CA THR A 375 -6.82 20.35 -6.26
C THR A 375 -5.87 21.48 -5.91
#